data_AF-A0A933XA69-F1
#
_entry.id   AF-A0A933XA69-F1
#
_cell.length_a   1.000
_cell.length_b   1.000
_cell.length_c   1.000
_cell.angle_alpha   90.00
_cell.angle_beta   90.00
_cell.angle_gamma   90.00
#
_symmetry.space_group_name_H-M   'P 1'
#
loop_
_entity.id
_entity.type
_entity.pdbx_description
1 polymer ?
#
loop_
_entity_poly.entity_id
_entity_poly.type
_entity_poly.pdbx_seq_one_letter_code
_entity_poly.pdbx_strand_id
1 'polypeptide(L)'
;MSDFYKPHRKTDWNYGGPRWRLSRSKIDLFEQCPRCFYIDNKLGTARPPGFPFNLNSAVDHLLKKEFDIHRVGKTAHPIMKQYGVDAVPFEHEKMDVWRENFKGIDYKHEATGMTISGAVDDVWVNPAGELIVVDYKSTSKDEEITTLDEDWHAGYKRQMEVYQWLLRRNGFTVSDTGYFVYANGIKDKKAFDGKLEFDVTLIAYTGKDAWVEKIILAIKKCLDTNEIPAVGEHCDYCEYRKAARDVQQEFLKAQKKSGLFD
;
A
#
# COMPACT_ATOMS: atom_id res chain seq x y z
N MET A 1 18.05 8.69 18.74
CA MET A 1 16.93 8.46 17.79
C MET A 1 16.90 6.97 17.51
N SER A 2 15.73 6.34 17.34
CA SER A 2 15.73 4.92 16.98
C SER A 2 16.40 4.75 15.61
N ASP A 3 17.13 3.65 15.40
CA ASP A 3 17.73 3.34 14.10
C ASP A 3 16.67 3.16 12.99
N PHE A 4 15.42 2.94 13.41
CA PHE A 4 14.28 2.59 12.58
C PHE A 4 13.39 3.77 12.17
N TYR A 5 13.43 4.90 12.88
CA TYR A 5 12.63 6.08 12.55
C TYR A 5 13.49 7.30 12.25
N LYS A 6 13.48 7.70 10.98
CA LYS A 6 14.15 8.89 10.47
C LYS A 6 13.09 9.96 10.19
N PRO A 7 12.82 10.87 11.14
CA PRO A 7 11.70 11.80 11.05
C PRO A 7 11.85 12.78 9.89
N HIS A 8 13.07 13.14 9.50
CA HIS A 8 13.31 14.13 8.44
C HIS A 8 13.84 13.46 7.18
N ARG A 9 13.00 13.44 6.15
CA ARG A 9 13.39 12.98 4.82
C ARG A 9 14.32 14.00 4.16
N LYS A 10 15.28 13.50 3.36
CA LYS A 10 16.07 14.34 2.45
C LYS A 10 15.14 15.10 1.50
N THR A 11 15.39 16.39 1.29
CA THR A 11 14.56 17.29 0.48
C THR A 11 14.37 16.83 -0.96
N ASP A 12 15.33 16.09 -1.54
CA ASP A 12 15.24 15.52 -2.88
C ASP A 12 14.02 14.60 -3.07
N TRP A 13 13.52 14.04 -1.96
CA TRP A 13 12.41 13.11 -1.90
C TRP A 13 11.15 13.73 -1.30
N ASN A 14 11.10 15.06 -1.18
CA ASN A 14 9.90 15.83 -0.88
C ASN A 14 9.36 16.42 -2.18
N TYR A 15 8.09 16.81 -2.18
CA TYR A 15 7.44 17.44 -3.31
C TYR A 15 8.24 18.66 -3.81
N GLY A 16 8.51 18.70 -5.11
CA GLY A 16 9.44 19.66 -5.75
C GLY A 16 10.87 19.17 -5.90
N GLY A 17 11.26 18.09 -5.19
CA GLY A 17 12.56 17.45 -5.33
C GLY A 17 12.65 16.51 -6.55
N PRO A 18 13.84 16.30 -7.12
CA PRO A 18 14.03 15.54 -8.36
C PRO A 18 13.76 14.04 -8.24
N ARG A 19 13.66 13.50 -7.02
CA ARG A 19 13.41 12.07 -6.76
C ARG A 19 12.02 11.80 -6.19
N TRP A 20 11.20 12.83 -6.03
CA TRP A 20 9.86 12.65 -5.48
C TRP A 20 8.94 11.94 -6.46
N ARG A 21 8.26 10.92 -5.95
CA ARG A 21 7.25 10.13 -6.65
C ARG A 21 6.06 9.97 -5.70
N LEU A 22 4.85 10.01 -6.24
CA LEU A 22 3.64 9.75 -5.49
C LEU A 22 3.36 8.24 -5.50
N SER A 23 3.68 7.56 -4.42
CA SER A 23 3.38 6.12 -4.32
C SER A 23 1.91 5.87 -3.98
N ARG A 24 1.41 4.68 -4.33
CA ARG A 24 0.12 4.14 -3.86
C ARG A 24 -0.09 4.35 -2.35
N SER A 25 0.93 4.10 -1.51
CA SER A 25 0.84 4.32 -0.06
C SER A 25 0.64 5.77 0.35
N LYS A 26 1.17 6.72 -0.44
CA LYS A 26 0.97 8.14 -0.18
C LYS A 26 -0.39 8.63 -0.68
N ILE A 27 -0.95 8.03 -1.73
CA ILE A 27 -2.35 8.27 -2.12
C ILE A 27 -3.29 7.85 -0.98
N ASP A 28 -3.10 6.64 -0.45
CA ASP A 28 -3.90 6.16 0.69
C ASP A 28 -3.71 7.03 1.95
N LEU A 29 -2.48 7.52 2.21
CA LEU A 29 -2.23 8.46 3.30
C LEU A 29 -3.00 9.78 3.13
N PHE A 30 -3.18 10.26 1.90
CA PHE A 30 -3.95 11.47 1.62
C PHE A 30 -5.43 11.25 1.91
N GLU A 31 -6.00 10.13 1.47
CA GLU A 31 -7.37 9.71 1.78
C GLU A 31 -7.60 9.65 3.31
N GLN A 32 -6.65 9.07 4.05
CA GLN A 32 -6.75 9.00 5.51
C GLN A 32 -6.65 10.39 6.18
N CYS A 33 -5.71 11.23 5.74
CA CYS A 33 -5.48 12.54 6.35
C CYS A 33 -4.62 13.46 5.47
N PRO A 34 -5.23 14.47 4.83
CA PRO A 34 -4.52 15.45 4.01
C PRO A 34 -3.37 16.14 4.76
N ARG A 35 -3.56 16.45 6.06
CA ARG A 35 -2.51 17.06 6.90
C ARG A 35 -1.30 16.16 7.07
N CYS A 36 -1.51 14.88 7.39
CA CYS A 36 -0.39 13.95 7.52
C CYS A 36 0.32 13.76 6.18
N PHE A 37 -0.44 13.63 5.09
CA PHE A 37 0.12 13.55 3.76
C PHE A 37 0.98 14.77 3.40
N TYR A 38 0.49 15.98 3.66
CA TYR A 38 1.20 17.23 3.36
C TYR A 38 2.49 17.36 4.18
N ILE A 39 2.42 17.08 5.48
CA ILE A 39 3.59 17.11 6.37
C ILE A 39 4.63 16.06 5.93
N ASP A 40 4.21 14.88 5.49
CA ASP A 40 5.09 13.82 5.02
C ASP A 40 5.72 14.15 3.66
N ASN A 41 4.91 14.45 2.66
CA ASN A 41 5.36 14.55 1.27
C ASN A 41 5.92 15.91 0.92
N LYS A 42 5.43 17.01 1.52
CA LYS A 42 5.93 18.36 1.24
C LYS A 42 6.92 18.84 2.30
N LEU A 43 6.59 18.67 3.58
CA LEU A 43 7.45 19.14 4.69
C LEU A 43 8.48 18.09 5.16
N GLY A 44 8.41 16.86 4.63
CA GLY A 44 9.42 15.83 4.85
C GLY A 44 9.36 15.09 6.18
N THR A 45 8.25 15.19 6.93
CA THR A 45 8.09 14.49 8.21
C THR A 45 7.02 13.41 8.16
N ALA A 46 7.45 12.14 8.10
CA ALA A 46 6.55 10.99 8.04
C ALA A 46 5.95 10.67 9.43
N ARG A 47 4.85 9.88 9.44
CA ARG A 47 4.37 9.23 10.67
C ARG A 47 5.41 8.19 11.15
N PRO A 48 5.57 7.97 12.46
CA PRO A 48 6.26 6.79 12.96
C PRO A 48 5.70 5.51 12.32
N PRO A 49 6.55 4.63 11.76
CA PRO A 49 6.11 3.39 11.15
C PRO A 49 5.65 2.38 12.21
N GLY A 50 4.79 1.44 11.79
CA GLY A 50 4.48 0.26 12.60
C GLY A 50 5.64 -0.76 12.60
N PHE A 51 5.43 -1.88 13.29
CA PHE A 51 6.38 -2.99 13.27
C PHE A 51 6.46 -3.64 11.88
N PRO A 52 7.64 -4.13 11.48
CA PRO A 52 7.78 -4.85 10.21
C PRO A 52 7.08 -6.21 10.27
N PHE A 53 6.28 -6.53 9.26
CA PHE A 53 5.60 -7.82 9.11
C PHE A 53 6.47 -8.81 8.33
N ASN A 54 7.59 -9.23 8.93
CA ASN A 54 8.59 -10.07 8.26
C ASN A 54 8.08 -11.47 7.89
N LEU A 55 7.20 -12.07 8.70
CA LEU A 55 6.57 -13.35 8.34
C LEU A 55 5.66 -13.21 7.13
N ASN A 56 4.82 -12.16 7.09
CA ASN A 56 3.97 -11.86 5.93
C ASN A 56 4.82 -11.62 4.68
N SER A 57 5.94 -10.90 4.83
CA SER A 57 6.89 -10.68 3.74
C SER A 57 7.55 -11.97 3.24
N ALA A 58 7.81 -12.94 4.14
CA ALA A 58 8.33 -14.25 3.76
C ALA A 58 7.29 -15.08 2.99
N VAL A 59 6.02 -15.04 3.42
CA VAL A 59 4.91 -15.69 2.69
C VAL A 59 4.76 -15.11 1.29
N ASP A 60 4.71 -13.77 1.18
CA ASP A 60 4.67 -13.06 -0.10
C ASP A 60 5.84 -13.45 -1.02
N HIS A 61 7.07 -13.48 -0.50
CA HIS A 61 8.25 -13.88 -1.26
C HIS A 61 8.18 -15.32 -1.77
N LEU A 62 7.67 -16.25 -0.95
CA LEU A 62 7.52 -17.65 -1.35
C LEU A 62 6.39 -17.82 -2.38
N LEU A 63 5.27 -17.11 -2.23
CA LEU A 63 4.21 -17.07 -3.24
C LEU A 63 4.75 -16.54 -4.57
N LYS A 64 5.53 -15.45 -4.56
CA LYS A 64 6.17 -14.93 -5.78
C LYS A 64 6.99 -16.01 -6.48
N LYS A 65 7.87 -16.70 -5.76
CA LYS A 65 8.65 -17.83 -6.31
C LYS A 65 7.81 -18.97 -6.85
N GLU A 66 6.74 -19.34 -6.15
CA GLU A 66 5.81 -20.39 -6.59
C GLU A 66 5.13 -20.02 -7.90
N PHE A 67 4.60 -18.79 -8.00
CA PHE A 67 4.00 -18.27 -9.22
C PHE A 67 5.03 -18.04 -10.34
N ASP A 68 6.31 -17.81 -10.04
CA ASP A 68 7.38 -17.72 -11.04
C ASP A 68 7.61 -19.03 -11.79
N ILE A 69 7.53 -20.17 -11.11
CA ILE A 69 7.60 -21.50 -11.74
C ILE A 69 6.50 -21.62 -12.80
N HIS A 70 5.28 -21.20 -12.45
CA HIS A 70 4.13 -21.23 -13.35
C HIS A 70 4.24 -20.23 -14.51
N ARG A 71 4.80 -19.03 -14.27
CA ARG A 71 5.06 -18.03 -15.31
C ARG A 71 6.02 -18.56 -16.38
N VAL A 72 7.16 -19.11 -15.96
CA VAL A 72 8.16 -19.68 -16.88
C VAL A 72 7.59 -20.90 -17.61
N GLY A 73 6.85 -21.75 -16.90
CA GLY A 73 6.20 -22.92 -17.49
C GLY A 73 4.99 -22.61 -18.36
N LYS A 74 4.49 -21.36 -18.37
CA LYS A 74 3.25 -20.94 -19.03
C LYS A 74 2.06 -21.81 -18.62
N THR A 75 1.97 -22.10 -17.32
CA THR A 75 0.91 -22.94 -16.74
C THR A 75 0.08 -22.17 -15.73
N ALA A 76 -1.19 -22.57 -15.59
CA ALA A 76 -2.04 -22.05 -14.52
C ALA A 76 -1.61 -22.64 -13.17
N HIS A 77 -1.56 -21.79 -12.14
CA HIS A 77 -1.36 -22.20 -10.76
C HIS A 77 -2.53 -23.09 -10.29
N PRO A 78 -2.31 -24.11 -9.42
CA PRO A 78 -3.40 -24.95 -8.91
C PRO A 78 -4.58 -24.18 -8.33
N ILE A 79 -4.33 -23.07 -7.61
CA ILE A 79 -5.38 -22.19 -7.07
C ILE A 79 -6.29 -21.61 -8.16
N MET A 80 -5.74 -21.26 -9.33
CA MET A 80 -6.55 -20.74 -10.43
C MET A 80 -7.53 -21.82 -10.91
N LYS A 81 -7.06 -23.06 -11.07
CA LYS A 81 -7.89 -24.20 -11.49
C LYS A 81 -8.97 -24.51 -10.46
N GLN A 82 -8.61 -24.52 -9.18
CA GLN A 82 -9.56 -24.76 -8.08
C GLN A 82 -10.73 -23.76 -8.09
N TYR A 83 -10.45 -22.50 -8.41
CA TYR A 83 -11.45 -21.43 -8.44
C TYR A 83 -12.01 -21.13 -9.84
N GLY A 84 -11.67 -21.95 -10.85
CA GLY A 84 -12.17 -21.78 -12.21
C GLY A 84 -11.68 -20.51 -12.93
N VAL A 85 -10.52 -19.98 -12.54
CA VAL A 85 -9.89 -18.81 -13.19
C VAL A 85 -9.07 -19.28 -14.39
N ASP A 86 -9.50 -18.93 -15.60
CA ASP A 86 -8.77 -19.21 -16.84
C ASP A 86 -7.73 -18.11 -17.08
N ALA A 87 -6.57 -18.26 -16.43
CA ALA A 87 -5.45 -17.34 -16.54
C ALA A 87 -4.11 -18.06 -16.28
N VAL A 88 -3.04 -17.41 -16.68
CA VAL A 88 -1.66 -17.79 -16.31
C VAL A 88 -0.92 -16.57 -15.77
N PRO A 89 0.14 -16.72 -14.97
CA PRO A 89 0.96 -15.59 -14.55
C PRO A 89 1.57 -14.89 -15.77
N PHE A 90 1.46 -13.57 -15.82
CA PHE A 90 1.84 -12.78 -17.00
C PHE A 90 3.35 -12.68 -17.14
N GLU A 91 3.88 -13.05 -18.31
CA GLU A 91 5.29 -12.94 -18.64
C GLU A 91 5.58 -11.54 -19.24
N HIS A 92 6.44 -10.76 -18.58
CA HIS A 92 6.82 -9.43 -19.03
C HIS A 92 8.23 -9.07 -18.59
N GLU A 93 9.01 -8.41 -19.45
CA GLU A 93 10.41 -8.02 -19.20
C GLU A 93 10.56 -7.10 -17.96
N LYS A 94 9.50 -6.36 -17.61
CA LYS A 94 9.48 -5.44 -16.46
C LYS A 94 8.91 -6.07 -15.19
N MET A 95 8.56 -7.35 -15.16
CA MET A 95 7.90 -7.97 -13.99
C MET A 95 8.71 -7.79 -12.70
N ASP A 96 10.03 -8.01 -12.74
CA ASP A 96 10.91 -7.80 -11.59
C ASP A 96 10.94 -6.35 -11.12
N VAL A 97 10.86 -5.40 -12.06
CA VAL A 97 10.80 -3.96 -11.75
C VAL A 97 9.45 -3.60 -11.13
N TRP A 98 8.36 -4.15 -11.66
CA TRP A 98 7.00 -3.91 -11.19
C TRP A 98 6.75 -4.44 -9.77
N ARG A 99 7.51 -5.45 -9.34
CA ARG A 99 7.45 -6.01 -7.99
C ARG A 99 8.37 -5.34 -6.98
N GLU A 100 9.25 -4.45 -7.42
CA GLU A 100 10.24 -3.80 -6.54
C GLU A 100 9.66 -2.50 -5.93
N ASN A 101 9.56 -2.45 -4.60
CA ASN A 101 8.87 -1.39 -3.86
C ASN A 101 9.35 0.05 -4.16
N PHE A 102 10.62 0.25 -4.51
CA PHE A 102 11.19 1.56 -4.79
C PHE A 102 11.20 1.93 -6.29
N LYS A 103 10.77 1.03 -7.17
CA LYS A 103 10.56 1.28 -8.60
C LYS A 103 9.07 1.14 -8.94
N GLY A 104 8.57 -0.09 -8.92
CA GLY A 104 7.19 -0.45 -9.24
C GLY A 104 6.82 -0.15 -10.69
N ILE A 105 5.55 -0.34 -10.99
CA ILE A 105 4.91 0.25 -12.17
C ILE A 105 4.89 1.75 -11.95
N ASP A 106 5.24 2.53 -12.96
CA ASP A 106 5.16 3.98 -12.90
C ASP A 106 4.49 4.61 -14.10
N TYR A 107 4.01 5.82 -13.87
CA TYR A 107 3.35 6.61 -14.89
C TYR A 107 3.60 8.09 -14.63
N LYS A 108 4.05 8.82 -15.66
CA LYS A 108 4.17 10.27 -15.61
C LYS A 108 2.81 10.88 -15.92
N HIS A 109 2.14 11.38 -14.89
CA HIS A 109 0.83 12.01 -15.03
C HIS A 109 0.95 13.40 -15.66
N GLU A 110 0.61 13.51 -16.94
CA GLU A 110 0.83 14.72 -17.75
C GLU A 110 0.20 15.97 -17.13
N ALA A 111 -1.07 15.88 -16.71
CA ALA A 111 -1.81 17.05 -16.22
C ALA A 111 -1.25 17.66 -14.93
N THR A 112 -0.56 16.87 -14.09
CA THR A 112 0.03 17.34 -12.83
C THR A 112 1.55 17.40 -12.86
N GLY A 113 2.19 16.79 -13.87
CA GLY A 113 3.63 16.58 -13.92
C GLY A 113 4.15 15.62 -12.84
N MET A 114 3.30 14.95 -12.07
CA MET A 114 3.74 14.04 -11.00
C MET A 114 4.04 12.65 -11.57
N THR A 115 5.05 11.96 -11.03
CA THR A 115 5.25 10.53 -11.29
C THR A 115 4.50 9.73 -10.24
N ILE A 116 3.57 8.89 -10.67
CA ILE A 116 2.78 7.99 -9.83
C ILE A 116 3.39 6.61 -9.89
N SER A 117 3.49 5.89 -8.77
CA SER A 117 4.06 4.55 -8.77
C SER A 117 3.44 3.59 -7.76
N GLY A 118 3.56 2.29 -8.06
CA GLY A 118 3.05 1.22 -7.22
C GLY A 118 3.70 -0.11 -7.55
N ALA A 119 4.06 -0.89 -6.53
CA ALA A 119 4.63 -2.22 -6.71
C ALA A 119 3.54 -3.29 -6.52
N VAL A 120 3.33 -4.11 -7.53
CA VAL A 120 2.37 -5.24 -7.50
C VAL A 120 3.03 -6.47 -6.90
N ASP A 121 2.24 -7.40 -6.39
CA ASP A 121 2.78 -8.72 -6.01
C ASP A 121 2.84 -9.63 -7.22
N ASP A 122 1.77 -9.69 -8.02
CA ASP A 122 1.75 -10.39 -9.29
C ASP A 122 0.76 -9.79 -10.29
N VAL A 123 0.88 -10.22 -11.54
CA VAL A 123 -0.07 -9.93 -12.61
C VAL A 123 -0.33 -11.23 -13.35
N TRP A 124 -1.59 -11.56 -13.59
CA TRP A 124 -1.99 -12.67 -14.44
C TRP A 124 -2.52 -12.15 -15.77
N VAL A 125 -2.66 -13.04 -16.75
CA VAL A 125 -3.23 -12.74 -18.06
C VAL A 125 -4.22 -13.82 -18.45
N ASN A 126 -5.40 -13.42 -18.93
CA ASN A 126 -6.41 -14.34 -19.46
C ASN A 126 -6.20 -14.60 -20.97
N PRO A 127 -6.92 -15.56 -21.60
CA PRO A 127 -6.78 -15.82 -23.03
C PRO A 127 -7.14 -14.64 -23.95
N ALA A 128 -7.92 -13.68 -23.46
CA ALA A 128 -8.23 -12.45 -24.21
C ALA A 128 -7.08 -11.41 -24.16
N GLY A 129 -6.02 -11.68 -23.40
CA GLY A 129 -4.88 -10.78 -23.22
C GLY A 129 -5.13 -9.68 -22.20
N GLU A 130 -6.20 -9.77 -21.41
CA GLU A 130 -6.46 -8.80 -20.34
C GLU A 130 -5.62 -9.12 -19.12
N LEU A 131 -4.94 -8.10 -18.59
CA LEU A 131 -4.16 -8.23 -17.37
C LEU A 131 -5.08 -8.22 -16.15
N ILE A 132 -4.73 -9.05 -15.17
CA ILE A 132 -5.44 -9.21 -13.91
C ILE A 132 -4.45 -8.88 -12.80
N VAL A 133 -4.74 -7.87 -12.00
CA VAL A 133 -3.90 -7.50 -10.87
C VAL A 133 -4.13 -8.48 -9.73
N VAL A 134 -3.03 -8.88 -9.08
CA VAL A 134 -3.04 -9.85 -7.99
C VAL A 134 -2.22 -9.30 -6.82
N ASP A 135 -2.78 -9.41 -5.63
CA ASP A 135 -2.17 -8.91 -4.41
C ASP A 135 -2.16 -10.02 -3.33
N TYR A 136 -1.03 -10.19 -2.66
CA TYR A 136 -0.82 -11.27 -1.71
C TYR A 136 -1.05 -10.75 -0.30
N LYS A 137 -1.97 -11.39 0.41
CA LYS A 137 -2.27 -11.07 1.81
C LYS A 137 -2.00 -12.28 2.67
N SER A 138 -1.52 -12.04 3.88
CA SER A 138 -1.41 -13.09 4.87
C SER A 138 -1.82 -12.59 6.24
N THR A 139 -2.42 -13.46 7.05
CA THR A 139 -2.79 -13.18 8.43
C THR A 139 -2.88 -14.47 9.22
N SER A 140 -3.42 -14.43 10.44
CA SER A 140 -3.75 -15.63 11.21
C SER A 140 -5.00 -15.43 12.06
N LYS A 141 -6.14 -15.89 11.53
CA LYS A 141 -7.48 -15.81 12.13
C LYS A 141 -8.12 -17.18 12.20
N ASP A 142 -9.05 -17.34 13.12
CA ASP A 142 -9.70 -18.62 13.36
C ASP A 142 -10.78 -18.92 12.30
N GLU A 143 -11.29 -17.87 11.66
CA GLU A 143 -12.30 -17.95 10.60
C GLU A 143 -11.66 -18.07 9.22
N GLU A 144 -12.35 -18.75 8.31
CA GLU A 144 -11.98 -18.79 6.90
C GLU A 144 -12.20 -17.40 6.26
N ILE A 145 -11.19 -16.93 5.52
CA ILE A 145 -11.24 -15.61 4.89
C ILE A 145 -11.67 -15.79 3.43
N THR A 146 -12.97 -15.61 3.19
CA THR A 146 -13.57 -15.75 1.85
C THR A 146 -13.99 -14.42 1.24
N THR A 147 -13.99 -13.35 2.05
CA THR A 147 -14.37 -12.00 1.61
C THR A 147 -13.47 -10.92 2.22
N LEU A 148 -13.59 -9.69 1.72
CA LEU A 148 -12.88 -8.51 2.21
C LEU A 148 -13.89 -7.47 2.74
N ASP A 149 -14.38 -7.70 3.95
CA ASP A 149 -15.51 -7.00 4.57
C ASP A 149 -15.14 -6.11 5.77
N GLU A 150 -13.99 -6.32 6.39
CA GLU A 150 -13.50 -5.47 7.48
C GLU A 150 -13.07 -4.05 7.05
N ASP A 151 -13.15 -3.08 7.96
CA ASP A 151 -12.94 -1.65 7.67
C ASP A 151 -11.58 -1.35 7.02
N TRP A 152 -10.51 -2.00 7.46
CA TRP A 152 -9.17 -1.80 6.89
C TRP A 152 -9.02 -2.40 5.49
N HIS A 153 -9.90 -3.31 5.06
CA HIS A 153 -9.88 -3.87 3.72
C HIS A 153 -10.18 -2.83 2.63
N ALA A 154 -10.77 -1.69 3.00
CA ALA A 154 -10.91 -0.55 2.09
C ALA A 154 -9.55 -0.09 1.54
N GLY A 155 -8.48 -0.16 2.32
CA GLY A 155 -7.12 0.14 1.87
C GLY A 155 -6.58 -0.86 0.85
N TYR A 156 -6.93 -2.14 0.97
CA TYR A 156 -6.54 -3.19 0.02
C TYR A 156 -7.26 -3.02 -1.32
N LYS A 157 -8.54 -2.68 -1.27
CA LYS A 157 -9.34 -2.37 -2.46
C LYS A 157 -8.76 -1.17 -3.24
N ARG A 158 -8.48 -0.06 -2.54
CA ARG A 158 -7.82 1.11 -3.14
C ARG A 158 -6.45 0.78 -3.71
N GLN A 159 -5.69 -0.11 -3.06
CA GLN A 159 -4.41 -0.57 -3.56
C GLN A 159 -4.53 -1.27 -4.92
N MET A 160 -5.44 -2.24 -5.03
CA MET A 160 -5.76 -2.92 -6.28
C MET A 160 -6.14 -1.94 -7.39
N GLU A 161 -7.03 -1.00 -7.10
CA GLU A 161 -7.54 -0.02 -8.06
C GLU A 161 -6.45 0.93 -8.58
N VAL A 162 -5.51 1.34 -7.73
CA VAL A 162 -4.35 2.15 -8.18
C VAL A 162 -3.44 1.36 -9.12
N TYR A 163 -3.26 0.06 -8.90
CA TYR A 163 -2.46 -0.79 -9.79
C TYR A 163 -3.16 -1.04 -11.13
N GLN A 164 -4.48 -1.26 -11.11
CA GLN A 164 -5.28 -1.34 -12.33
C GLN A 164 -5.16 -0.05 -13.15
N TRP A 165 -5.30 1.10 -12.48
CA TRP A 165 -5.10 2.41 -13.11
C TRP A 165 -3.70 2.54 -13.73
N LEU A 166 -2.64 2.22 -12.98
CA LEU A 166 -1.26 2.32 -13.46
C LEU A 166 -1.01 1.47 -14.72
N LEU A 167 -1.48 0.22 -14.74
CA LEU A 167 -1.35 -0.65 -15.91
C LEU A 167 -2.16 -0.11 -17.11
N ARG A 168 -3.38 0.38 -16.89
CA ARG A 168 -4.19 1.02 -17.94
C ARG A 168 -3.51 2.25 -18.52
N ARG A 169 -2.93 3.11 -17.67
CA ARG A 169 -2.13 4.27 -18.11
C ARG A 169 -0.87 3.89 -18.87
N ASN A 170 -0.38 2.67 -18.70
CA ASN A 170 0.73 2.09 -19.46
C ASN A 170 0.28 1.35 -20.74
N GLY A 171 -0.98 1.48 -21.15
CA GLY A 171 -1.48 0.98 -22.43
C GLY A 171 -1.93 -0.48 -22.42
N PHE A 172 -1.99 -1.13 -21.26
CA PHE A 172 -2.51 -2.49 -21.14
C PHE A 172 -4.03 -2.50 -21.05
N THR A 173 -4.66 -3.51 -21.65
CA THR A 173 -6.04 -3.88 -21.34
C THR A 173 -6.04 -4.60 -19.99
N VAL A 174 -6.85 -4.13 -19.04
CA VAL A 174 -6.84 -4.63 -17.66
C VAL A 174 -8.26 -4.94 -17.21
N SER A 175 -8.46 -6.17 -16.73
CA SER A 175 -9.71 -6.64 -16.11
C SER A 175 -10.07 -5.77 -14.91
N ASP A 176 -11.35 -5.41 -14.79
CA ASP A 176 -11.89 -4.78 -13.58
C ASP A 176 -11.82 -5.72 -12.38
N THR A 177 -11.86 -7.04 -12.61
CA THR A 177 -11.70 -8.04 -11.56
C THR A 177 -10.21 -8.34 -11.36
N GLY A 178 -9.72 -8.04 -10.15
CA GLY A 178 -8.46 -8.52 -9.60
C GLY A 178 -8.70 -9.60 -8.54
N TYR A 179 -7.61 -10.19 -8.05
CA TYR A 179 -7.68 -11.23 -7.03
C TYR A 179 -6.74 -10.99 -5.86
N PHE A 180 -7.20 -11.34 -4.67
CA PHE A 180 -6.35 -11.45 -3.49
C PHE A 180 -6.06 -12.93 -3.25
N VAL A 181 -4.78 -13.31 -3.26
CA VAL A 181 -4.34 -14.62 -2.77
C VAL A 181 -4.11 -14.47 -1.28
N TYR A 182 -4.96 -15.08 -0.47
CA TYR A 182 -5.00 -14.84 0.97
C TYR A 182 -4.53 -16.08 1.73
N ALA A 183 -3.36 -15.99 2.35
CA ALA A 183 -2.79 -17.05 3.19
C ALA A 183 -3.17 -16.85 4.67
N ASN A 184 -4.03 -17.70 5.22
CA ASN A 184 -4.44 -17.67 6.62
C ASN A 184 -3.67 -18.73 7.43
N GLY A 185 -2.81 -18.27 8.34
CA GLY A 185 -1.99 -19.14 9.18
C GLY A 185 -2.83 -19.88 10.21
N ILE A 186 -2.70 -21.20 10.22
CA ILE A 186 -3.49 -22.12 11.04
C ILE A 186 -2.89 -22.20 12.46
N LYS A 187 -3.71 -21.90 13.47
CA LYS A 187 -3.30 -21.88 14.90
C LYS A 187 -3.89 -23.01 15.74
N ASP A 188 -4.76 -23.83 15.17
CA ASP A 188 -5.47 -24.90 15.87
C ASP A 188 -4.73 -26.26 15.84
N LYS A 189 -3.49 -26.28 15.34
CA LYS A 189 -2.63 -27.47 15.36
C LYS A 189 -2.22 -27.82 16.79
N LYS A 190 -1.97 -29.12 17.02
CA LYS A 190 -1.61 -29.65 18.36
C LYS A 190 -0.31 -29.04 18.92
N ALA A 191 0.62 -28.65 18.05
CA ALA A 191 1.91 -28.08 18.40
C ALA A 191 2.44 -27.22 17.23
N PHE A 192 3.46 -26.40 17.50
CA PHE A 192 4.09 -25.55 16.49
C PHE A 192 5.10 -26.31 15.61
N ASP A 193 5.87 -27.24 16.17
CA ASP A 193 6.83 -28.10 15.44
C ASP A 193 7.75 -27.41 14.42
N GLY A 194 8.03 -26.11 14.62
CA GLY A 194 8.82 -25.30 13.69
C GLY A 194 8.14 -25.05 12.34
N LYS A 195 6.82 -25.24 12.25
CA LYS A 195 6.02 -25.14 11.04
C LYS A 195 4.81 -24.25 11.28
N LEU A 196 4.58 -23.31 10.37
CA LEU A 196 3.30 -22.61 10.27
C LEU A 196 2.61 -23.10 9.00
N GLU A 197 1.43 -23.68 9.17
CA GLU A 197 0.60 -24.17 8.08
C GLU A 197 -0.39 -23.08 7.67
N PHE A 198 -0.80 -23.06 6.40
CA PHE A 198 -1.69 -22.04 5.88
C PHE A 198 -2.81 -22.67 5.06
N ASP A 199 -4.02 -22.16 5.25
CA ASP A 199 -5.08 -22.27 4.26
C ASP A 199 -4.97 -21.09 3.30
N VAL A 200 -5.09 -21.35 2.00
CA VAL A 200 -4.99 -20.30 0.97
C VAL A 200 -6.31 -20.19 0.23
N THR A 201 -6.91 -19.01 0.29
CA THR A 201 -8.14 -18.69 -0.44
C THR A 201 -7.86 -17.70 -1.57
N LEU A 202 -8.75 -17.70 -2.56
CA LEU A 202 -8.72 -16.74 -3.65
C LEU A 202 -9.98 -15.87 -3.59
N ILE A 203 -9.79 -14.57 -3.37
CA ILE A 203 -10.90 -13.62 -3.21
C ILE A 203 -10.94 -12.72 -4.43
N ALA A 204 -12.02 -12.82 -5.21
CA ALA A 204 -12.26 -11.95 -6.36
C ALA A 204 -12.73 -10.56 -5.90
N TYR A 205 -12.23 -9.52 -6.56
CA TYR A 205 -12.68 -8.15 -6.32
C TYR A 205 -12.76 -7.36 -7.63
N THR A 206 -13.95 -6.86 -7.94
CA THR A 206 -14.18 -5.95 -9.07
C THR A 206 -13.91 -4.51 -8.63
N GLY A 207 -12.73 -3.99 -8.98
CA GLY A 207 -12.28 -2.64 -8.70
C GLY A 207 -12.91 -1.58 -9.61
N LYS A 208 -12.90 -0.33 -9.14
CA LYS A 208 -13.32 0.85 -9.91
C LYS A 208 -12.32 1.97 -9.72
N ASP A 209 -11.39 2.10 -10.65
CA ASP A 209 -10.27 3.05 -10.54
C ASP A 209 -10.61 4.50 -10.95
N ALA A 210 -11.85 4.81 -11.30
CA ALA A 210 -12.27 6.15 -11.72
C ALA A 210 -12.04 7.25 -10.66
N TRP A 211 -11.87 6.89 -9.38
CA TRP A 211 -11.53 7.82 -8.31
C TRP A 211 -10.05 8.23 -8.33
N VAL A 212 -9.16 7.39 -8.89
CA VAL A 212 -7.70 7.58 -8.85
C VAL A 212 -7.29 8.86 -9.57
N GLU A 213 -7.90 9.16 -10.73
CA GLU A 213 -7.65 10.40 -11.45
C GLU A 213 -8.01 11.64 -10.61
N LYS A 214 -9.20 11.61 -10.00
CA LYS A 214 -9.72 12.73 -9.18
C LYS A 214 -8.84 12.97 -7.96
N ILE A 215 -8.39 11.91 -7.29
CA ILE A 215 -7.56 12.04 -6.10
C ILE A 215 -6.16 12.56 -6.46
N ILE A 216 -5.59 12.18 -7.60
CA ILE A 216 -4.29 12.69 -8.08
C ILE A 216 -4.35 14.21 -8.28
N LEU A 217 -5.44 14.72 -8.88
CA LEU A 217 -5.66 16.15 -9.05
C LEU A 217 -5.85 16.88 -7.70
N ALA A 218 -6.61 16.28 -6.77
CA ALA A 218 -6.78 16.84 -5.42
C ALA A 218 -5.46 16.88 -4.63
N ILE A 219 -4.64 15.84 -4.75
CA ILE A 219 -3.30 15.77 -4.18
C ILE A 219 -2.41 16.87 -4.75
N LYS A 220 -2.40 17.08 -6.07
CA LYS A 220 -1.63 18.16 -6.69
C LYS A 220 -2.03 19.51 -6.13
N LYS A 221 -3.35 19.80 -6.07
CA LYS A 221 -3.87 21.04 -5.49
C LYS A 221 -3.42 21.22 -4.04
N CYS A 222 -3.52 20.17 -3.22
CA CYS A 222 -3.06 20.18 -1.83
C CYS A 222 -1.56 20.49 -1.72
N LEU A 223 -0.72 19.87 -2.55
CA LEU A 223 0.72 20.08 -2.54
C LEU A 223 1.14 21.47 -3.03
N ASP A 224 0.34 22.13 -3.87
CA ASP A 224 0.63 23.46 -4.38
C ASP A 224 0.28 24.59 -3.41
N THR A 225 -0.59 24.35 -2.41
CA THR A 225 -0.88 25.38 -1.39
C THR A 225 0.30 25.58 -0.45
N ASN A 226 0.44 26.77 0.14
CA ASN A 226 1.39 27.02 1.23
C ASN A 226 0.75 26.88 2.61
N GLU A 227 -0.46 26.34 2.66
CA GLU A 227 -1.25 26.18 3.88
C GLU A 227 -1.33 24.70 4.27
N ILE A 228 -1.07 24.40 5.54
CA ILE A 228 -1.23 23.04 6.06
C ILE A 228 -2.73 22.70 6.04
N PRO A 229 -3.16 21.64 5.34
CA PRO A 229 -4.57 21.32 5.20
C PRO A 229 -5.20 20.86 6.53
N ALA A 230 -6.53 20.73 6.50
CA ALA A 230 -7.31 20.22 7.63
C ALA A 230 -6.88 18.79 8.02
N VAL A 231 -7.16 18.42 9.26
CA VAL A 231 -7.01 17.04 9.72
C VAL A 231 -8.01 16.14 8.98
N GLY A 232 -7.65 14.87 8.77
CA GLY A 232 -8.64 13.85 8.41
C GLY A 232 -9.59 13.58 9.56
N GLU A 233 -10.78 13.08 9.25
CA GLU A 233 -11.90 12.90 10.19
C GLU A 233 -11.55 11.98 11.36
N HIS A 234 -10.82 10.88 11.10
CA HIS A 234 -10.44 9.87 12.09
C HIS A 234 -8.93 9.64 12.07
N CYS A 235 -8.14 10.66 12.42
CA CYS A 235 -6.68 10.60 12.37
C CYS A 235 -6.03 10.58 13.75
N ASP A 236 -5.79 9.38 14.28
CA ASP A 236 -5.13 9.14 15.58
C ASP A 236 -3.77 9.84 15.70
N TYR A 237 -3.00 9.92 14.61
CA TYR A 237 -1.72 10.64 14.61
C TYR A 237 -1.87 12.15 14.78
N CYS A 238 -2.94 12.75 14.25
CA CYS A 238 -3.22 14.16 14.48
C CYS A 238 -3.70 14.40 15.91
N GLU A 239 -4.56 13.51 16.42
CA GLU A 239 -5.05 13.56 17.79
C GLU A 239 -3.92 13.42 18.81
N TYR A 240 -3.07 12.41 18.65
CA TYR A 240 -1.88 12.21 19.47
C TYR A 240 -0.95 13.44 19.45
N ARG A 241 -0.64 13.99 18.27
CA ARG A 241 0.22 15.19 18.18
C ARG A 241 -0.38 16.40 18.89
N LYS A 242 -1.70 16.57 18.82
CA LYS A 242 -2.40 17.62 19.54
C LYS A 242 -2.30 17.39 21.05
N ALA A 243 -2.68 16.20 21.53
CA ALA A 243 -2.64 15.86 22.95
C ALA A 243 -1.23 16.00 23.55
N ALA A 244 -0.20 15.49 22.88
CA ALA A 244 1.18 15.58 23.32
C ALA A 244 1.66 17.04 23.41
N ARG A 245 1.34 17.86 22.41
CA ARG A 245 1.67 19.30 22.40
C ARG A 245 0.96 20.03 23.54
N ASP A 246 -0.33 19.77 23.74
CA ASP A 246 -1.15 20.50 24.71
C ASP A 246 -0.62 20.25 26.14
N VAL A 247 -0.33 18.99 26.51
CA VAL A 247 0.28 18.64 27.80
C VAL A 247 1.66 19.27 27.97
N GLN A 248 2.52 19.27 26.94
CA GLN A 248 3.83 19.92 26.99
C GLN A 248 3.71 21.44 27.23
N GLN A 249 2.79 22.10 26.53
CA GLN A 249 2.59 23.53 26.68
C GLN A 249 2.05 23.90 28.06
N GLU A 250 1.13 23.10 28.61
CA GLU A 250 0.61 23.29 29.97
C GLU A 250 1.73 23.13 31.02
N PHE A 251 2.55 22.09 30.88
CA PHE A 251 3.69 21.86 31.76
C PHE A 251 4.69 23.03 31.72
N LEU A 252 5.06 23.50 30.52
CA LEU A 252 5.97 24.65 30.36
C LEU A 252 5.37 25.95 30.91
N LYS A 253 4.06 26.18 30.77
CA LYS A 253 3.37 27.33 31.37
C LYS A 253 3.38 27.27 32.90
N ALA A 254 3.21 26.09 33.49
CA ALA A 254 3.27 25.90 34.94
C ALA A 254 4.69 26.17 35.49
N GLN A 255 5.73 25.65 34.83
CA GLN A 255 7.13 25.89 35.23
C GLN A 255 7.52 27.37 35.20
N LYS A 256 7.04 28.12 34.19
CA LYS A 256 7.27 29.57 34.11
C LYS A 256 6.58 30.34 35.25
N LYS A 257 5.43 29.87 35.72
CA LYS A 257 4.71 30.51 36.84
C LYS A 257 5.32 30.20 38.21
N SER A 258 6.00 29.07 38.36
CA SER A 258 6.58 28.63 39.64
C SER A 258 8.00 29.16 39.91
N GLY A 259 8.53 30.08 39.09
CA GLY A 259 9.84 30.70 39.31
C GLY A 259 11.02 29.71 39.24
N LEU A 260 10.85 28.55 38.62
CA LEU A 260 11.88 27.50 38.53
C LEU A 260 12.98 27.81 37.49
N PHE A 261 12.98 29.00 36.91
CA PHE A 261 14.02 29.53 36.05
C PHE A 261 14.13 31.05 36.29
N ASP A 262 14.76 31.41 37.40
CA ASP A 262 15.72 32.53 37.46
C ASP A 262 17.11 31.92 37.71
#